data_AF-A0A5J4U6V8-F1
#
_entry.id   AF-A0A5J4U6V8-F1
#
_cell.length_a   1.000
_cell.length_b   1.000
_cell.length_c   1.000
_cell.angle_alpha   90.00
_cell.angle_beta   90.00
_cell.angle_gamma   90.00
#
_symmetry.space_group_name_H-M   'P 1'
#
loop_
_entity.id
_entity.type
_entity.pdbx_description
1 polymer ?
#
loop_
_entity_poly.entity_id
_entity_poly.type
_entity_poly.pdbx_seq_one_letter_code
_entity_poly.pdbx_strand_id
1 'polypeptide(L)'
;MYGAAIFMFLNNEGQTIISNSSFNKCEANDGGGVYAVIFSGGQMIIDGQCNFTECQISGQGGGLWTQNDGSLTIKDGVKFERCTSSRGGGIYVIQSNVGQLFITNSEFIQCKGSEIQGGAIYLSIFNGGYVTISNLSFNQCEAKYGGGIYAAIQSGGKMNIIGQCNFTDCKAETNGGGIRVNVSGIGSLLTLDDEVKFKNCSANVGGGIWSNVNNGGQISIKDQCLFTECKSISGNGGGIYSDINDGTLNIEDTTFDSCNCTQPGNGGALCLIQGSSSIISITNSSFINCKTISNSSYQRYGWGGAIFIQTLVTSENLIESKFQLTVLAFIGCSAVNSIGNNIHIRSHNTVGTGEAIEQQNLVTVNGTINLYYNNSYQQDYMGIDESKVGDGTIINNNIPLFSSLFLR
;
A
#
# COMPACT_ATOMS: atom_id res chain seq x y z
N MET A 1 -10.22 -20.87 25.19
CA MET A 1 -11.01 -19.86 25.93
C MET A 1 -10.89 -18.54 25.16
N TYR A 2 -11.92 -17.69 25.10
CA TYR A 2 -11.87 -16.40 24.38
C TYR A 2 -11.78 -15.25 25.38
N GLY A 3 -11.07 -14.16 25.06
CA GLY A 3 -11.05 -12.94 25.88
C GLY A 3 -10.49 -13.18 27.27
N ALA A 4 -9.16 -13.27 27.44
CA ALA A 4 -8.60 -13.74 28.73
C ALA A 4 -8.97 -12.83 29.91
N ALA A 5 -9.18 -11.54 29.67
CA ALA A 5 -9.67 -10.59 30.68
C ALA A 5 -11.14 -10.24 30.49
N ILE A 6 -11.55 -9.91 29.25
CA ILE A 6 -12.92 -9.46 28.96
C ILE A 6 -13.47 -10.23 27.77
N PHE A 7 -14.64 -10.80 27.97
CA PHE A 7 -15.44 -11.43 26.93
C PHE A 7 -16.85 -10.84 26.96
N MET A 8 -17.30 -10.24 25.85
CA MET A 8 -18.60 -9.55 25.84
C MET A 8 -19.34 -9.56 24.50
N PHE A 9 -20.65 -9.42 24.61
CA PHE A 9 -21.59 -9.16 23.53
C PHE A 9 -22.35 -7.87 23.85
N LEU A 10 -22.32 -6.89 22.95
CA LEU A 10 -23.02 -5.61 23.10
C LEU A 10 -24.18 -5.54 22.12
N ASN A 11 -25.39 -5.46 22.63
CA ASN A 11 -26.64 -5.30 21.87
C ASN A 11 -27.28 -3.94 22.20
N ASN A 12 -28.16 -3.43 21.33
CA ASN A 12 -29.16 -2.37 21.58
C ASN A 12 -28.84 -1.41 22.73
N GLU A 13 -28.27 -0.24 22.43
CA GLU A 13 -27.92 0.83 23.39
C GLU A 13 -26.86 0.45 24.45
N GLY A 14 -26.38 -0.79 24.45
CA GLY A 14 -25.32 -1.25 25.35
C GLY A 14 -24.01 -0.50 25.08
N GLN A 15 -23.50 0.17 26.11
CA GLN A 15 -22.25 0.91 26.07
C GLN A 15 -21.24 0.31 27.06
N THR A 16 -20.03 0.02 26.58
CA THR A 16 -18.88 -0.32 27.42
C THR A 16 -17.78 0.71 27.21
N ILE A 17 -17.19 1.17 28.31
CA ILE A 17 -16.00 2.02 28.30
C ILE A 17 -14.89 1.29 29.09
N ILE A 18 -13.74 1.09 28.46
CA ILE A 18 -12.53 0.56 29.08
C ILE A 18 -11.51 1.70 29.08
N SER A 19 -11.21 2.23 30.26
CA SER A 19 -10.29 3.36 30.42
C SER A 19 -9.12 3.01 31.34
N ASN A 20 -7.94 3.55 31.04
CA ASN A 20 -6.74 3.50 31.92
C ASN A 20 -6.42 2.10 32.49
N SER A 21 -6.63 1.06 31.68
CA SER A 21 -6.52 -0.34 32.09
C SER A 21 -5.30 -1.03 31.49
N SER A 22 -4.69 -1.98 32.19
CA SER A 22 -3.53 -2.72 31.69
C SER A 22 -3.85 -4.20 31.50
N PHE A 23 -3.66 -4.68 30.28
CA PHE A 23 -3.81 -6.07 29.86
C PHE A 23 -2.42 -6.63 29.58
N ASN A 24 -1.84 -7.33 30.56
CA ASN A 24 -0.46 -7.80 30.51
C ASN A 24 -0.43 -9.32 30.39
N LYS A 25 0.25 -9.84 29.37
CA LYS A 25 0.45 -11.28 29.16
C LYS A 25 -0.87 -12.07 29.17
N CYS A 26 -1.91 -11.48 28.58
CA CYS A 26 -3.22 -12.11 28.53
C CYS A 26 -3.21 -13.24 27.48
N GLU A 27 -3.57 -14.45 27.90
CA GLU A 27 -3.54 -15.66 27.06
C GLU A 27 -4.97 -16.19 26.81
N ALA A 28 -5.37 -16.21 25.54
CA ALA A 28 -6.64 -16.76 25.07
C ALA A 28 -6.46 -17.45 23.71
N ASN A 29 -7.51 -18.08 23.20
CA ASN A 29 -7.58 -18.56 21.82
C ASN A 29 -7.64 -17.34 20.89
N ASP A 30 -8.60 -16.44 21.11
CA ASP A 30 -8.74 -15.18 20.37
C ASP A 30 -9.01 -14.04 21.35
N GLY A 31 -8.55 -12.84 20.99
CA GLY A 31 -8.70 -11.63 21.79
C GLY A 31 -7.95 -11.74 23.10
N GLY A 32 -6.61 -11.74 23.06
CA GLY A 32 -5.80 -12.08 24.23
C GLY A 32 -6.22 -11.28 25.47
N GLY A 33 -6.33 -9.96 25.37
CA GLY A 33 -6.96 -9.14 26.41
C GLY A 33 -8.48 -9.16 26.33
N VAL A 34 -9.02 -8.74 25.19
CA VAL A 34 -10.46 -8.49 25.00
C VAL A 34 -10.99 -9.23 23.78
N TYR A 35 -12.13 -9.89 23.95
CA TYR A 35 -12.95 -10.43 22.89
C TYR A 35 -14.33 -9.78 22.94
N ALA A 36 -14.73 -9.11 21.86
CA ALA A 36 -16.00 -8.37 21.82
C ALA A 36 -16.77 -8.58 20.51
N VAL A 37 -18.06 -8.90 20.62
CA VAL A 37 -19.00 -8.80 19.50
C VAL A 37 -19.92 -7.62 19.75
N ILE A 38 -19.92 -6.67 18.83
CA ILE A 38 -20.68 -5.42 18.93
C ILE A 38 -21.75 -5.48 17.86
N PHE A 39 -23.00 -5.71 18.26
CA PHE A 39 -24.15 -5.68 17.36
C PHE A 39 -24.60 -4.24 17.09
N SER A 40 -25.47 -4.08 16.09
CA SER A 40 -26.06 -2.79 15.73
C SER A 40 -26.61 -2.05 16.96
N GLY A 41 -26.27 -0.76 17.07
CA GLY A 41 -26.64 0.10 18.20
C GLY A 41 -25.80 -0.09 19.47
N GLY A 42 -24.94 -1.10 19.55
CA GLY A 42 -23.96 -1.26 20.63
C GLY A 42 -22.74 -0.36 20.43
N GLN A 43 -22.12 0.07 21.53
CA GLN A 43 -20.94 0.91 21.51
C GLN A 43 -19.86 0.40 22.47
N MET A 44 -18.64 0.27 21.97
CA MET A 44 -17.47 0.02 22.78
C MET A 44 -16.45 1.16 22.60
N ILE A 45 -15.98 1.69 23.72
CA ILE A 45 -14.92 2.69 23.76
C ILE A 45 -13.75 2.10 24.55
N ILE A 46 -12.56 2.12 23.97
CA ILE A 46 -11.29 1.88 24.67
C ILE A 46 -10.52 3.18 24.62
N ASP A 47 -10.28 3.78 25.78
CA ASP A 47 -9.62 5.09 25.84
C ASP A 47 -8.68 5.25 27.03
N GLY A 48 -8.08 6.43 27.11
CA GLY A 48 -7.02 6.72 28.05
C GLY A 48 -5.78 5.86 27.79
N GLN A 49 -4.87 5.85 28.76
CA GLN A 49 -3.59 5.12 28.66
C GLN A 49 -3.79 3.60 28.85
N CYS A 50 -4.79 3.00 28.18
CA CYS A 50 -4.94 1.55 28.18
C CYS A 50 -3.76 0.91 27.46
N ASN A 51 -3.16 -0.10 28.09
CA ASN A 51 -1.98 -0.78 27.58
C ASN A 51 -2.24 -2.28 27.41
N PHE A 52 -2.08 -2.79 26.20
CA PHE A 52 -2.03 -4.22 25.89
C PHE A 52 -0.58 -4.59 25.68
N THR A 53 0.01 -5.36 26.60
CA THR A 53 1.45 -5.64 26.60
C THR A 53 1.70 -7.13 26.65
N GLU A 54 2.52 -7.62 25.72
CA GLU A 54 2.95 -9.03 25.68
C GLU A 54 1.77 -10.04 25.64
N CYS A 55 0.60 -9.64 25.13
CA CYS A 55 -0.49 -10.58 24.89
C CYS A 55 -0.16 -11.43 23.65
N GLN A 56 0.27 -12.66 23.89
CA GLN A 56 0.78 -13.58 22.88
C GLN A 56 -0.13 -14.80 22.80
N ILE A 57 -0.82 -14.95 21.67
CA ILE A 57 -1.81 -16.01 21.46
C ILE A 57 -1.58 -16.66 20.10
N SER A 58 -2.14 -17.87 19.90
CA SER A 58 -2.07 -18.56 18.61
C SER A 58 -3.23 -18.25 17.67
N GLY A 59 -4.39 -17.79 18.17
CA GLY A 59 -5.50 -17.36 17.32
C GLY A 59 -5.35 -15.91 16.86
N GLN A 60 -6.40 -15.11 16.98
CA GLN A 60 -6.54 -13.81 16.34
C GLN A 60 -6.67 -12.67 17.34
N GLY A 61 -6.07 -11.51 17.03
CA GLY A 61 -6.20 -10.31 17.86
C GLY A 61 -5.47 -10.46 19.19
N GLY A 62 -4.15 -10.30 19.20
CA GLY A 62 -3.35 -10.56 20.40
C GLY A 62 -3.78 -9.70 21.59
N GLY A 63 -4.10 -8.43 21.38
CA GLY A 63 -4.73 -7.58 22.39
C GLY A 63 -6.26 -7.62 22.32
N LEU A 64 -6.81 -7.40 21.13
CA LEU A 64 -8.25 -7.25 20.90
C LEU A 64 -8.70 -8.05 19.69
N TRP A 65 -9.76 -8.84 19.87
CA TRP A 65 -10.54 -9.42 18.79
C TRP A 65 -11.94 -8.82 18.79
N THR A 66 -12.43 -8.41 17.62
CA THR A 66 -13.82 -7.95 17.52
C THR A 66 -14.51 -8.23 16.19
N GLN A 67 -15.80 -8.55 16.29
CA GLN A 67 -16.76 -8.40 15.21
C GLN A 67 -17.63 -7.18 15.51
N ASN A 68 -17.61 -6.20 14.61
CA ASN A 68 -18.27 -4.92 14.80
C ASN A 68 -19.32 -4.65 13.72
N ASP A 69 -20.57 -4.72 14.13
CA ASP A 69 -21.77 -4.25 13.42
C ASP A 69 -22.36 -2.98 14.07
N GLY A 70 -21.77 -2.51 15.17
CA GLY A 70 -22.12 -1.28 15.89
C GLY A 70 -20.98 -0.25 15.83
N SER A 71 -20.60 0.31 16.97
CA SER A 71 -19.51 1.29 17.05
C SER A 71 -18.37 0.81 17.95
N LEU A 72 -17.15 0.84 17.42
CA LEU A 72 -15.91 0.66 18.18
C LEU A 72 -15.04 1.91 18.05
N THR A 73 -14.67 2.50 19.18
CA THR A 73 -13.73 3.62 19.25
C THR A 73 -12.54 3.26 20.11
N ILE A 74 -11.34 3.41 19.58
CA ILE A 74 -10.06 3.27 20.28
C ILE A 74 -9.34 4.61 20.16
N LYS A 75 -9.03 5.25 21.29
CA LYS A 75 -8.52 6.63 21.28
C LYS A 75 -7.66 6.98 22.48
N ASP A 76 -7.08 8.17 22.46
CA ASP A 76 -6.51 8.84 23.64
C ASP A 76 -5.35 8.10 24.32
N GLY A 77 -4.37 7.64 23.53
CA GLY A 77 -3.11 7.08 24.03
C GLY A 77 -3.12 5.58 24.28
N VAL A 78 -4.07 4.86 23.69
CA VAL A 78 -4.11 3.39 23.77
C VAL A 78 -2.87 2.81 23.09
N LYS A 79 -2.24 1.83 23.73
CA LYS A 79 -1.01 1.22 23.25
C LYS A 79 -1.10 -0.29 23.18
N PHE A 80 -0.63 -0.85 22.07
CA PHE A 80 -0.40 -2.27 21.88
C PHE A 80 1.11 -2.50 21.72
N GLU A 81 1.71 -3.23 22.64
CA GLU A 81 3.15 -3.45 22.68
C GLU A 81 3.49 -4.92 22.75
N ARG A 82 4.31 -5.39 21.79
CA ARG A 82 4.82 -6.77 21.75
C ARG A 82 3.70 -7.82 21.78
N CYS A 83 2.51 -7.46 21.29
CA CYS A 83 1.39 -8.38 21.13
C CYS A 83 1.62 -9.27 19.89
N THR A 84 1.29 -10.55 20.01
CA THR A 84 1.51 -11.52 18.93
C THR A 84 0.27 -12.39 18.72
N SER A 85 -0.10 -12.61 17.47
CA SER A 85 -1.19 -13.52 17.08
C SER A 85 -0.99 -14.04 15.66
N SER A 86 -1.78 -15.02 15.21
CA SER A 86 -1.76 -15.49 13.82
C SER A 86 -2.22 -14.41 12.84
N ARG A 87 -3.17 -13.56 13.25
CA ARG A 87 -3.70 -12.43 12.50
C ARG A 87 -4.02 -11.24 13.41
N GLY A 88 -3.45 -10.09 13.10
CA GLY A 88 -3.64 -8.87 13.90
C GLY A 88 -2.94 -9.01 15.24
N GLY A 89 -1.62 -8.85 15.25
CA GLY A 89 -0.82 -9.04 16.47
C GLY A 89 -1.34 -8.20 17.63
N GLY A 90 -1.75 -6.97 17.38
CA GLY A 90 -2.52 -6.15 18.33
C GLY A 90 -4.03 -6.37 18.21
N ILE A 91 -4.59 -6.09 17.03
CA ILE A 91 -6.05 -6.03 16.82
C ILE A 91 -6.46 -6.87 15.61
N TYR A 92 -7.53 -7.64 15.79
CA TYR A 92 -8.28 -8.26 14.70
C TYR A 92 -9.71 -7.73 14.67
N VAL A 93 -10.16 -7.19 13.52
CA VAL A 93 -11.52 -6.69 13.34
C VAL A 93 -12.20 -7.24 12.09
N ILE A 94 -13.44 -7.66 12.27
CA ILE A 94 -14.43 -7.88 11.21
C ILE A 94 -15.40 -6.70 11.26
N GLN A 95 -15.35 -5.81 10.28
CA GLN A 95 -16.20 -4.62 10.17
C GLN A 95 -17.26 -4.83 9.10
N SER A 96 -18.53 -4.75 9.49
CA SER A 96 -19.66 -4.85 8.56
C SER A 96 -20.75 -3.79 8.82
N ASN A 97 -21.67 -3.63 7.86
CA ASN A 97 -22.84 -2.72 7.92
C ASN A 97 -22.48 -1.24 8.17
N VAL A 98 -23.47 -0.40 8.55
CA VAL A 98 -23.30 1.04 8.89
C VAL A 98 -22.46 1.28 10.16
N GLY A 99 -21.91 0.22 10.75
CA GLY A 99 -21.02 0.32 11.89
C GLY A 99 -19.76 1.10 11.55
N GLN A 100 -19.17 1.72 12.58
CA GLN A 100 -17.97 2.54 12.44
C GLN A 100 -16.89 2.06 13.39
N LEU A 101 -15.67 1.95 12.87
CA LEU A 101 -14.46 1.78 13.65
C LEU A 101 -13.62 3.04 13.56
N PHE A 102 -13.33 3.64 14.72
CA PHE A 102 -12.37 4.74 14.85
C PHE A 102 -11.20 4.28 15.69
N ILE A 103 -9.99 4.36 15.14
CA ILE A 103 -8.75 4.15 15.89
C ILE A 103 -7.92 5.43 15.75
N THR A 104 -7.75 6.15 16.85
CA THR A 104 -7.13 7.48 16.84
C THR A 104 -6.07 7.62 17.93
N ASN A 105 -5.05 8.45 17.72
CA ASN A 105 -4.07 8.85 18.76
C ASN A 105 -3.54 7.65 19.58
N SER A 106 -3.11 6.59 18.91
CA SER A 106 -2.75 5.29 19.53
C SER A 106 -1.47 4.73 18.92
N GLU A 107 -0.84 3.78 19.61
CA GLU A 107 0.47 3.25 19.25
C GLU A 107 0.49 1.73 19.14
N PHE A 108 1.18 1.22 18.12
CA PHE A 108 1.50 -0.19 17.92
C PHE A 108 3.01 -0.34 17.85
N ILE A 109 3.59 -1.05 18.81
CA ILE A 109 5.05 -1.20 18.94
C ILE A 109 5.39 -2.68 18.95
N GLN A 110 6.21 -3.12 17.99
CA GLN A 110 6.73 -4.49 17.91
C GLN A 110 5.63 -5.57 17.92
N CYS A 111 4.44 -5.25 17.41
CA CYS A 111 3.36 -6.22 17.25
C CYS A 111 3.67 -7.17 16.09
N LYS A 112 3.32 -8.46 16.25
CA LYS A 112 3.64 -9.50 15.28
C LYS A 112 2.44 -10.34 14.87
N GLY A 113 2.29 -10.52 13.55
CA GLY A 113 1.40 -11.48 12.92
C GLY A 113 2.20 -12.74 12.62
N SER A 114 2.38 -13.61 13.63
CA SER A 114 3.40 -14.66 13.65
C SER A 114 3.29 -15.71 12.55
N GLU A 115 2.11 -15.85 11.93
CA GLU A 115 1.90 -16.85 10.89
C GLU A 115 1.43 -16.27 9.55
N ILE A 116 0.54 -15.26 9.56
CA ILE A 116 -0.14 -14.87 8.31
C ILE A 116 -0.23 -13.36 8.11
N GLN A 117 -1.07 -12.61 8.83
CA GLN A 117 -1.58 -11.33 8.30
C GLN A 117 -1.68 -10.23 9.36
N GLY A 118 -1.16 -9.03 9.07
CA GLY A 118 -1.35 -7.82 9.87
C GLY A 118 -0.56 -7.86 11.17
N GLY A 119 0.66 -7.31 11.16
CA GLY A 119 1.52 -7.37 12.33
C GLY A 119 0.94 -6.62 13.52
N ALA A 120 0.38 -5.44 13.28
CA ALA A 120 -0.42 -4.70 14.26
C ALA A 120 -1.91 -4.99 14.11
N ILE A 121 -2.48 -4.73 12.93
CA ILE A 121 -3.92 -4.74 12.72
C ILE A 121 -4.29 -5.64 11.54
N TYR A 122 -5.29 -6.49 11.74
CA TYR A 122 -6.01 -7.17 10.69
C TYR A 122 -7.42 -6.62 10.55
N LEU A 123 -7.82 -6.24 9.33
CA LEU A 123 -9.15 -5.72 9.02
C LEU A 123 -9.81 -6.51 7.89
N SER A 124 -11.04 -6.94 8.11
CA SER A 124 -11.96 -7.37 7.05
C SER A 124 -13.14 -6.39 7.02
N ILE A 125 -13.29 -5.63 5.94
CA ILE A 125 -14.25 -4.53 5.80
C ILE A 125 -15.17 -4.84 4.62
N PHE A 126 -16.45 -5.05 4.88
CA PHE A 126 -17.41 -5.44 3.85
C PHE A 126 -18.79 -4.83 4.05
N ASN A 127 -19.65 -4.93 3.03
CA ASN A 127 -21.05 -4.50 3.05
C ASN A 127 -21.23 -3.04 3.52
N GLY A 128 -20.43 -2.12 2.96
CA GLY A 128 -20.48 -0.70 3.33
C GLY A 128 -19.81 -0.33 4.66
N GLY A 129 -19.16 -1.28 5.33
CA GLY A 129 -18.40 -1.03 6.56
C GLY A 129 -17.39 0.11 6.43
N TYR A 130 -17.22 0.88 7.50
CA TYR A 130 -16.40 2.09 7.48
C TYR A 130 -15.36 2.11 8.62
N VAL A 131 -14.09 2.24 8.26
CA VAL A 131 -12.96 2.32 9.19
C VAL A 131 -12.20 3.63 9.00
N THR A 132 -11.95 4.34 10.10
CA THR A 132 -11.05 5.49 10.14
C THR A 132 -9.90 5.23 11.10
N ILE A 133 -8.69 5.38 10.58
CA ILE A 133 -7.43 5.34 11.30
C ILE A 133 -6.82 6.73 11.23
N SER A 134 -6.50 7.34 12.37
CA SER A 134 -5.92 8.68 12.40
C SER A 134 -4.87 8.87 13.48
N ASN A 135 -3.78 9.58 13.18
CA ASN A 135 -2.71 9.90 14.12
C ASN A 135 -2.17 8.66 14.86
N LEU A 136 -1.92 7.58 14.13
CA LEU A 136 -1.38 6.34 14.68
C LEU A 136 0.12 6.19 14.42
N SER A 137 0.82 5.57 15.36
CA SER A 137 2.19 5.13 15.15
C SER A 137 2.25 3.60 15.05
N PHE A 138 2.82 3.09 13.98
CA PHE A 138 3.18 1.69 13.78
C PHE A 138 4.70 1.59 13.75
N ASN A 139 5.30 1.05 14.80
CA ASN A 139 6.75 0.95 14.94
C ASN A 139 7.18 -0.51 15.00
N GLN A 140 8.07 -0.92 14.10
CA GLN A 140 8.69 -2.26 14.09
C GLN A 140 7.66 -3.41 14.11
N CYS A 141 6.50 -3.20 13.49
CA CYS A 141 5.48 -4.24 13.36
C CYS A 141 5.84 -5.19 12.22
N GLU A 142 5.64 -6.49 12.43
CA GLU A 142 6.10 -7.54 11.52
C GLU A 142 5.01 -8.57 11.22
N ALA A 143 4.91 -9.02 9.97
CA ALA A 143 4.04 -10.14 9.59
C ALA A 143 4.53 -10.83 8.31
N LYS A 144 3.87 -11.91 7.90
CA LYS A 144 4.08 -12.44 6.54
C LYS A 144 3.50 -11.51 5.47
N TYR A 145 2.31 -10.97 5.72
CA TYR A 145 1.63 -10.00 4.85
C TYR A 145 1.15 -8.78 5.65
N GLY A 146 1.56 -7.56 5.27
CA GLY A 146 1.15 -6.34 5.96
C GLY A 146 1.82 -6.19 7.31
N GLY A 147 3.08 -5.73 7.36
CA GLY A 147 3.84 -5.64 8.61
C GLY A 147 3.15 -4.75 9.65
N GLY A 148 2.59 -3.61 9.24
CA GLY A 148 1.66 -2.85 10.07
C GLY A 148 0.23 -3.39 9.95
N ILE A 149 -0.37 -3.24 8.76
CA ILE A 149 -1.79 -3.52 8.54
C ILE A 149 -1.98 -4.52 7.40
N TYR A 150 -2.86 -5.48 7.63
CA TYR A 150 -3.52 -6.22 6.57
C TYR A 150 -4.98 -5.78 6.47
N ALA A 151 -5.45 -5.48 5.25
CA ALA A 151 -6.85 -5.14 5.01
C ALA A 151 -7.45 -5.88 3.80
N ALA A 152 -8.68 -6.37 3.95
CA ALA A 152 -9.55 -6.77 2.86
C ALA A 152 -10.76 -5.84 2.83
N ILE A 153 -10.91 -5.08 1.75
CA ILE A 153 -11.96 -4.06 1.57
C ILE A 153 -12.84 -4.49 0.41
N GLN A 154 -14.09 -4.86 0.70
CA GLN A 154 -14.98 -5.51 -0.25
C GLN A 154 -16.39 -4.94 -0.20
N SER A 155 -17.17 -5.13 -1.27
CA SER A 155 -18.62 -4.85 -1.29
C SER A 155 -19.00 -3.46 -0.74
N GLY A 156 -18.32 -2.42 -1.21
CA GLY A 156 -18.59 -1.03 -0.81
C GLY A 156 -17.93 -0.59 0.50
N GLY A 157 -17.14 -1.45 1.14
CA GLY A 157 -16.40 -1.13 2.36
C GLY A 157 -15.36 -0.03 2.16
N LYS A 158 -15.04 0.74 3.20
CA LYS A 158 -14.08 1.85 3.09
C LYS A 158 -13.14 1.90 4.27
N MET A 159 -11.89 2.24 3.98
CA MET A 159 -10.84 2.47 4.96
C MET A 159 -10.16 3.80 4.68
N ASN A 160 -10.18 4.70 5.65
CA ASN A 160 -9.48 5.97 5.60
C ASN A 160 -8.33 5.96 6.61
N ILE A 161 -7.11 6.21 6.14
CA ILE A 161 -5.92 6.43 6.95
C ILE A 161 -5.53 7.89 6.75
N ILE A 162 -5.67 8.68 7.81
CA ILE A 162 -5.57 10.14 7.72
C ILE A 162 -4.70 10.74 8.82
N GLY A 163 -4.25 11.97 8.62
CA GLY A 163 -3.44 12.71 9.58
C GLY A 163 -2.06 12.08 9.77
N GLN A 164 -1.47 12.32 10.94
CA GLN A 164 -0.08 11.94 11.25
C GLN A 164 0.10 10.44 11.53
N CYS A 165 -0.41 9.59 10.64
CA CYS A 165 -0.18 8.16 10.66
C CYS A 165 1.23 7.85 10.16
N ASN A 166 2.04 7.18 10.98
CA ASN A 166 3.43 6.86 10.70
C ASN A 166 3.67 5.35 10.75
N PHE A 167 4.15 4.77 9.65
CA PHE A 167 4.64 3.41 9.56
C PHE A 167 6.17 3.45 9.53
N THR A 168 6.82 3.05 10.63
CA THR A 168 8.27 3.12 10.78
C THR A 168 8.84 1.73 11.02
N ASP A 169 9.81 1.34 10.21
CA ASP A 169 10.51 0.06 10.30
C ASP A 169 9.56 -1.16 10.26
N CYS A 170 8.37 -1.01 9.67
CA CYS A 170 7.44 -2.12 9.49
C CYS A 170 7.95 -3.09 8.41
N LYS A 171 7.84 -4.40 8.67
CA LYS A 171 8.39 -5.44 7.79
C LYS A 171 7.36 -6.51 7.46
N ALA A 172 7.29 -6.88 6.19
CA ALA A 172 6.60 -8.08 5.75
C ALA A 172 7.59 -9.09 5.17
N GLU A 173 7.38 -10.38 5.43
CA GLU A 173 8.17 -11.42 4.76
C GLU A 173 7.92 -11.43 3.26
N THR A 174 6.67 -11.21 2.84
CA THR A 174 6.26 -11.32 1.45
C THR A 174 5.78 -9.99 0.89
N ASN A 175 4.60 -9.51 1.31
CA ASN A 175 3.96 -8.38 0.64
C ASN A 175 3.59 -7.28 1.64
N GLY A 176 3.91 -6.03 1.29
CA GLY A 176 3.43 -4.84 2.00
C GLY A 176 4.08 -4.65 3.36
N GLY A 177 5.26 -4.03 3.42
CA GLY A 177 5.99 -3.88 4.68
C GLY A 177 5.21 -3.04 5.69
N GLY A 178 4.60 -1.94 5.23
CA GLY A 178 3.61 -1.19 6.02
C GLY A 178 2.21 -1.80 5.88
N ILE A 179 1.66 -1.81 4.66
CA ILE A 179 0.28 -2.25 4.40
C ILE A 179 0.23 -3.29 3.28
N ARG A 180 -0.53 -4.36 3.52
CA ARG A 180 -1.00 -5.24 2.44
C ARG A 180 -2.53 -5.14 2.36
N VAL A 181 -3.04 -4.73 1.20
CA VAL A 181 -4.47 -4.50 1.00
C VAL A 181 -5.02 -5.21 -0.23
N ASN A 182 -6.24 -5.71 -0.15
CA ASN A 182 -7.04 -6.07 -1.32
C ASN A 182 -8.29 -5.20 -1.33
N VAL A 183 -8.53 -4.46 -2.42
CA VAL A 183 -9.71 -3.61 -2.59
C VAL A 183 -10.52 -4.13 -3.77
N SER A 184 -11.73 -4.63 -3.53
CA SER A 184 -12.53 -5.26 -4.59
C SER A 184 -14.00 -4.86 -4.52
N GLY A 185 -14.60 -4.62 -5.68
CA GLY A 185 -16.03 -4.30 -5.79
C GLY A 185 -16.30 -2.79 -5.84
N ILE A 186 -17.36 -2.42 -6.55
CA ILE A 186 -17.79 -1.03 -6.71
C ILE A 186 -18.04 -0.39 -5.34
N GLY A 187 -17.47 0.81 -5.16
CA GLY A 187 -17.58 1.58 -3.93
C GLY A 187 -16.59 1.19 -2.84
N SER A 188 -15.81 0.11 -3.04
CA SER A 188 -14.72 -0.27 -2.12
C SER A 188 -13.53 0.68 -2.28
N LEU A 189 -13.08 1.28 -1.17
CA LEU A 189 -12.09 2.35 -1.22
C LEU A 189 -11.07 2.27 -0.07
N LEU A 190 -9.79 2.40 -0.41
CA LEU A 190 -8.74 2.79 0.52
C LEU A 190 -8.33 4.24 0.23
N THR A 191 -8.33 5.09 1.26
CA THR A 191 -7.84 6.46 1.20
C THR A 191 -6.65 6.64 2.15
N LEU A 192 -5.54 7.15 1.64
CA LEU A 192 -4.41 7.68 2.41
C LEU A 192 -4.35 9.19 2.15
N ASP A 193 -4.40 9.98 3.20
CA ASP A 193 -4.64 11.42 3.13
C ASP A 193 -3.96 12.15 4.30
N ASP A 194 -3.67 13.43 4.15
CA ASP A 194 -3.19 14.32 5.21
C ASP A 194 -1.87 13.85 5.85
N GLU A 195 -0.80 13.82 5.05
CA GLU A 195 0.58 13.52 5.45
C GLU A 195 0.85 12.11 6.03
N VAL A 196 0.20 11.05 5.54
CA VAL A 196 0.56 9.67 5.95
C VAL A 196 2.00 9.34 5.54
N LYS A 197 2.80 8.80 6.47
CA LYS A 197 4.24 8.53 6.26
C LYS A 197 4.59 7.06 6.38
N PHE A 198 5.36 6.58 5.42
CA PHE A 198 6.04 5.29 5.44
C PHE A 198 7.53 5.53 5.46
N LYS A 199 8.22 4.99 6.47
CA LYS A 199 9.65 5.16 6.65
C LYS A 199 10.33 3.82 6.89
N ASN A 200 11.30 3.51 6.03
CA ASN A 200 12.12 2.30 6.11
C ASN A 200 11.28 1.01 6.20
N CYS A 201 10.11 1.01 5.58
CA CYS A 201 9.28 -0.20 5.48
C CYS A 201 9.88 -1.16 4.45
N SER A 202 9.81 -2.47 4.70
CA SER A 202 10.39 -3.47 3.78
C SER A 202 9.55 -4.72 3.59
N ALA A 203 9.59 -5.26 2.37
CA ALA A 203 8.93 -6.52 2.01
C ALA A 203 9.65 -7.21 0.84
N ASN A 204 9.25 -8.43 0.48
CA ASN A 204 9.68 -9.03 -0.80
C ASN A 204 9.08 -8.26 -1.98
N VAL A 205 7.83 -7.78 -1.88
CA VAL A 205 7.15 -6.96 -2.89
C VAL A 205 6.36 -5.85 -2.19
N GLY A 206 6.47 -4.60 -2.68
CA GLY A 206 5.75 -3.46 -2.08
C GLY A 206 6.29 -3.11 -0.69
N GLY A 207 7.47 -2.50 -0.62
CA GLY A 207 8.15 -2.25 0.65
C GLY A 207 7.31 -1.41 1.62
N GLY A 208 6.64 -0.37 1.14
CA GLY A 208 5.61 0.35 1.88
C GLY A 208 4.25 -0.33 1.76
N ILE A 209 3.71 -0.39 0.55
CA ILE A 209 2.37 -0.91 0.27
C ILE A 209 2.41 -1.98 -0.81
N TRP A 210 1.68 -3.06 -0.58
CA TRP A 210 1.26 -3.97 -1.64
C TRP A 210 -0.24 -3.93 -1.77
N SER A 211 -0.75 -3.79 -3.00
CA SER A 211 -2.19 -3.80 -3.25
C SER A 211 -2.61 -4.67 -4.43
N ASN A 212 -3.83 -5.18 -4.32
CA ASN A 212 -4.59 -5.74 -5.42
C ASN A 212 -5.95 -5.03 -5.49
N VAL A 213 -6.28 -4.46 -6.65
CA VAL A 213 -7.41 -3.54 -6.83
C VAL A 213 -8.28 -4.04 -7.98
N ASN A 214 -9.47 -4.57 -7.68
CA ASN A 214 -10.29 -5.25 -8.68
C ASN A 214 -11.75 -4.79 -8.74
N ASN A 215 -12.42 -5.06 -9.86
CA ASN A 215 -13.89 -5.04 -9.98
C ASN A 215 -14.54 -3.73 -9.49
N GLY A 216 -14.00 -2.58 -9.87
CA GLY A 216 -14.41 -1.25 -9.46
C GLY A 216 -13.84 -0.75 -8.12
N GLY A 217 -12.94 -1.52 -7.50
CA GLY A 217 -12.22 -1.10 -6.28
C GLY A 217 -11.26 0.06 -6.54
N GLN A 218 -10.99 0.86 -5.51
CA GLN A 218 -10.24 2.11 -5.66
C GLN A 218 -9.22 2.32 -4.54
N ILE A 219 -8.07 2.89 -4.90
CA ILE A 219 -7.08 3.41 -3.96
C ILE A 219 -6.84 4.89 -4.31
N SER A 220 -6.87 5.75 -3.30
CA SER A 220 -6.50 7.16 -3.40
C SER A 220 -5.41 7.45 -2.36
N ILE A 221 -4.29 8.00 -2.80
CA ILE A 221 -3.16 8.43 -1.97
C ILE A 221 -2.92 9.89 -2.32
N LYS A 222 -3.07 10.80 -1.36
CA LYS A 222 -3.05 12.24 -1.63
C LYS A 222 -2.55 13.08 -0.46
N ASP A 223 -2.45 14.39 -0.69
CA ASP A 223 -2.23 15.41 0.32
C ASP A 223 -0.95 15.16 1.14
N GLN A 224 0.19 15.23 0.45
CA GLN A 224 1.55 15.19 1.02
C GLN A 224 1.91 13.88 1.72
N CYS A 225 1.31 12.77 1.28
CA CYS A 225 1.77 11.44 1.65
C CYS A 225 3.26 11.26 1.29
N LEU A 226 3.99 10.53 2.16
CA LEU A 226 5.44 10.41 2.05
C LEU A 226 5.92 8.96 2.23
N PHE A 227 6.70 8.48 1.26
CA PHE A 227 7.39 7.20 1.31
C PHE A 227 8.89 7.45 1.32
N THR A 228 9.56 7.08 2.41
CA THR A 228 11.00 7.33 2.62
C THR A 228 11.71 6.02 2.88
N GLU A 229 12.76 5.75 2.12
CA GLU A 229 13.64 4.59 2.32
C GLU A 229 12.93 3.22 2.30
N CYS A 230 11.72 3.16 1.71
CA CYS A 230 10.97 1.91 1.59
C CYS A 230 11.64 0.98 0.57
N LYS A 231 11.71 -0.32 0.90
CA LYS A 231 12.54 -1.28 0.17
C LYS A 231 11.80 -2.56 -0.18
N SER A 232 11.94 -2.96 -1.44
CA SER A 232 11.60 -4.30 -1.90
C SER A 232 12.89 -5.15 -1.99
N ILE A 233 12.93 -6.26 -1.26
CA ILE A 233 14.15 -7.06 -1.04
C ILE A 233 14.52 -7.89 -2.28
N SER A 234 13.53 -8.51 -2.92
CA SER A 234 13.76 -9.43 -4.04
C SER A 234 12.66 -9.40 -5.11
N GLY A 235 11.77 -8.41 -5.04
CA GLY A 235 10.66 -8.24 -5.97
C GLY A 235 10.42 -6.77 -6.30
N ASN A 236 9.20 -6.46 -6.70
CA ASN A 236 8.89 -5.17 -7.31
C ASN A 236 8.40 -4.10 -6.32
N GLY A 237 8.54 -2.83 -6.68
CA GLY A 237 7.93 -1.69 -5.97
C GLY A 237 8.53 -1.47 -4.59
N GLY A 238 9.61 -0.69 -4.48
CA GLY A 238 10.20 -0.38 -3.17
C GLY A 238 9.26 0.41 -2.27
N GLY A 239 8.53 1.38 -2.84
CA GLY A 239 7.43 2.08 -2.17
C GLY A 239 6.12 1.30 -2.28
N ILE A 240 5.58 1.20 -3.49
CA ILE A 240 4.26 0.60 -3.76
C ILE A 240 4.35 -0.40 -4.90
N TYR A 241 3.75 -1.56 -4.69
CA TYR A 241 3.34 -2.46 -5.76
C TYR A 241 1.82 -2.51 -5.84
N SER A 242 1.26 -2.41 -7.04
CA SER A 242 -0.18 -2.50 -7.26
C SER A 242 -0.51 -3.33 -8.49
N ASP A 243 -1.35 -4.35 -8.30
CA ASP A 243 -2.00 -5.10 -9.38
C ASP A 243 -3.46 -4.63 -9.51
N ILE A 244 -3.81 -4.08 -10.66
CA ILE A 244 -5.04 -3.31 -10.86
C ILE A 244 -5.80 -3.94 -12.02
N ASN A 245 -6.93 -4.59 -11.74
CA ASN A 245 -7.75 -5.27 -12.75
C ASN A 245 -9.20 -4.83 -12.69
N ASP A 246 -9.61 -3.95 -13.61
CA ASP A 246 -10.90 -3.23 -13.54
C ASP A 246 -10.97 -2.36 -12.27
N GLY A 247 -9.83 -1.83 -11.83
CA GLY A 247 -9.71 -1.01 -10.62
C GLY A 247 -9.17 0.39 -10.92
N THR A 248 -9.07 1.22 -9.87
CA THR A 248 -8.49 2.58 -9.97
C THR A 248 -7.41 2.80 -8.92
N LEU A 249 -6.27 3.33 -9.34
CA LEU A 249 -5.23 3.85 -8.46
C LEU A 249 -4.97 5.32 -8.78
N ASN A 250 -5.23 6.18 -7.80
CA ASN A 250 -4.94 7.61 -7.87
C ASN A 250 -3.88 7.96 -6.83
N ILE A 251 -2.79 8.58 -7.28
CA ILE A 251 -1.72 9.13 -6.45
C ILE A 251 -1.58 10.60 -6.79
N GLU A 252 -1.78 11.48 -5.82
CA GLU A 252 -1.69 12.93 -6.01
C GLU A 252 -0.79 13.51 -4.92
N ASP A 253 -0.03 14.56 -5.21
CA ASP A 253 0.74 15.32 -4.21
C ASP A 253 1.55 14.42 -3.25
N THR A 254 2.23 13.40 -3.79
CA THR A 254 2.92 12.38 -2.99
C THR A 254 4.40 12.38 -3.29
N THR A 255 5.23 12.19 -2.26
CA THR A 255 6.68 12.11 -2.41
C THR A 255 7.20 10.70 -2.13
N PHE A 256 8.03 10.20 -3.03
CA PHE A 256 8.84 8.99 -2.87
C PHE A 256 10.30 9.40 -2.80
N ASP A 257 10.93 9.23 -1.65
CA ASP A 257 12.35 9.54 -1.43
C ASP A 257 13.12 8.27 -1.07
N SER A 258 14.15 7.97 -1.86
CA SER A 258 15.09 6.89 -1.62
C SER A 258 14.42 5.51 -1.50
N CYS A 259 13.27 5.34 -2.17
CA CYS A 259 12.59 4.06 -2.29
C CYS A 259 13.29 3.20 -3.32
N ASN A 260 13.58 1.95 -2.98
CA ASN A 260 14.41 1.09 -3.82
C ASN A 260 13.88 -0.35 -3.94
N CYS A 261 14.13 -0.98 -5.07
CA CYS A 261 14.02 -2.43 -5.23
C CYS A 261 15.35 -3.01 -5.68
N THR A 262 15.54 -4.31 -5.46
CA THR A 262 16.74 -5.04 -5.92
C THR A 262 16.35 -6.01 -7.01
N GLN A 263 17.18 -6.14 -8.05
CA GLN A 263 16.98 -7.15 -9.09
C GLN A 263 16.69 -8.54 -8.48
N PRO A 264 15.70 -9.28 -9.00
CA PRO A 264 15.01 -9.06 -10.28
C PRO A 264 13.83 -8.06 -10.25
N GLY A 265 13.66 -7.30 -9.18
CA GLY A 265 12.61 -6.29 -9.06
C GLY A 265 12.68 -5.16 -10.10
N ASN A 266 11.51 -4.59 -10.40
CA ASN A 266 11.34 -3.35 -11.17
C ASN A 266 10.65 -2.28 -10.31
N GLY A 267 10.80 -1.01 -10.70
CA GLY A 267 10.12 0.10 -10.05
C GLY A 267 10.66 0.37 -8.65
N GLY A 268 11.75 1.14 -8.53
CA GLY A 268 12.35 1.45 -7.24
C GLY A 268 11.36 2.09 -6.26
N ALA A 269 10.49 2.99 -6.75
CA ALA A 269 9.36 3.49 -5.98
C ALA A 269 8.07 2.72 -6.29
N LEU A 270 7.64 2.72 -7.55
CA LEU A 270 6.34 2.22 -7.99
C LEU A 270 6.47 1.10 -9.00
N CYS A 271 5.77 -0.01 -8.79
CA CYS A 271 5.54 -1.03 -9.81
C CYS A 271 4.04 -1.28 -9.96
N LEU A 272 3.51 -0.95 -11.14
CA LEU A 272 2.07 -0.99 -11.41
C LEU A 272 1.77 -1.97 -12.53
N ILE A 273 0.83 -2.88 -12.30
CA ILE A 273 0.29 -3.79 -13.31
C ILE A 273 -1.14 -3.33 -13.62
N GLN A 274 -1.31 -2.70 -14.78
CA GLN A 274 -2.57 -2.10 -15.21
C GLN A 274 -3.30 -3.02 -16.21
N GLY A 275 -4.45 -3.54 -15.80
CA GLY A 275 -5.41 -4.21 -16.67
C GLY A 275 -6.04 -3.29 -17.73
N SER A 276 -6.65 -3.86 -18.77
CA SER A 276 -7.17 -3.12 -19.94
C SER A 276 -8.34 -2.15 -19.64
N SER A 277 -9.08 -2.42 -18.56
CA SER A 277 -10.16 -1.57 -18.05
C SER A 277 -9.74 -0.73 -16.85
N SER A 278 -8.49 -0.86 -16.39
CA SER A 278 -8.02 -0.22 -15.16
C SER A 278 -7.57 1.22 -15.40
N ILE A 279 -7.67 2.03 -14.36
CA ILE A 279 -7.31 3.44 -14.37
C ILE A 279 -6.10 3.66 -13.46
N ILE A 280 -5.09 4.38 -13.97
CA ILE A 280 -4.00 4.92 -13.15
C ILE A 280 -3.89 6.43 -13.38
N SER A 281 -3.85 7.19 -12.28
CA SER A 281 -3.55 8.62 -12.28
C SER A 281 -2.47 8.89 -11.23
N ILE A 282 -1.37 9.52 -11.65
CA ILE A 282 -0.26 9.95 -10.79
C ILE A 282 0.01 11.41 -11.12
N THR A 283 -0.31 12.31 -10.19
CA THR A 283 -0.20 13.75 -10.43
C THR A 283 0.56 14.45 -9.32
N ASN A 284 1.21 15.56 -9.67
CA ASN A 284 1.91 16.44 -8.72
C ASN A 284 2.84 15.68 -7.75
N SER A 285 3.49 14.62 -8.22
CA SER A 285 4.23 13.68 -7.37
C SER A 285 5.72 13.71 -7.66
N SER A 286 6.53 13.56 -6.61
CA SER A 286 7.99 13.68 -6.67
C SER A 286 8.68 12.36 -6.37
N PHE A 287 9.71 12.04 -7.16
CA PHE A 287 10.53 10.84 -7.02
C PHE A 287 11.99 11.27 -6.88
N ILE A 288 12.55 11.01 -5.70
CA ILE A 288 13.86 11.50 -5.29
C ILE A 288 14.70 10.27 -4.96
N ASN A 289 15.86 10.14 -5.60
CA ASN A 289 16.85 9.07 -5.36
C ASN A 289 16.29 7.64 -5.37
N CYS A 290 15.19 7.40 -6.09
CA CYS A 290 14.58 6.07 -6.18
C CYS A 290 15.32 5.22 -7.21
N LYS A 291 15.63 3.97 -6.86
CA LYS A 291 16.51 3.12 -7.67
C LYS A 291 16.05 1.68 -7.76
N THR A 292 16.37 1.10 -8.91
CA THR A 292 16.44 -0.35 -9.06
C THR A 292 17.90 -0.77 -8.97
N ILE A 293 18.24 -1.53 -7.93
CA ILE A 293 19.62 -1.89 -7.56
C ILE A 293 20.02 -3.19 -8.25
N SER A 294 21.20 -3.20 -8.86
CA SER A 294 21.74 -4.38 -9.55
C SER A 294 22.05 -5.51 -8.58
N ASN A 295 21.72 -6.74 -8.98
CA ASN A 295 22.06 -7.96 -8.26
C ASN A 295 22.95 -8.84 -9.14
N SER A 296 24.23 -8.94 -8.81
CA SER A 296 25.21 -9.70 -9.60
C SER A 296 24.87 -11.18 -9.75
N SER A 297 24.13 -11.74 -8.79
CA SER A 297 23.71 -13.15 -8.79
C SER A 297 22.43 -13.39 -9.60
N TYR A 298 21.64 -12.37 -9.89
CA TYR A 298 20.34 -12.47 -10.56
C TYR A 298 20.12 -11.27 -11.52
N GLN A 299 20.76 -11.32 -12.69
CA GLN A 299 20.81 -10.20 -13.64
C GLN A 299 19.59 -10.14 -14.59
N ARG A 300 18.42 -10.52 -14.10
CA ARG A 300 17.15 -10.44 -14.85
C ARG A 300 16.42 -9.14 -14.49
N TYR A 301 15.76 -8.52 -15.46
CA TYR A 301 14.94 -7.31 -15.27
C TYR A 301 15.76 -6.15 -14.65
N GLY A 302 15.14 -5.28 -13.85
CA GLY A 302 15.82 -4.17 -13.20
C GLY A 302 15.43 -2.79 -13.76
N TRP A 303 14.24 -2.68 -14.33
CA TRP A 303 13.76 -1.53 -15.10
C TRP A 303 12.95 -0.56 -14.25
N GLY A 304 12.89 0.70 -14.66
CA GLY A 304 12.11 1.73 -13.96
C GLY A 304 12.73 2.10 -12.63
N GLY A 305 13.66 3.05 -12.61
CA GLY A 305 14.36 3.42 -11.38
C GLY A 305 13.41 4.02 -10.35
N ALA A 306 12.49 4.88 -10.79
CA ALA A 306 11.35 5.30 -9.97
C ALA A 306 10.11 4.48 -10.27
N ILE A 307 9.62 4.48 -11.51
CA ILE A 307 8.33 3.92 -11.89
C ILE A 307 8.52 2.83 -12.95
N PHE A 308 7.94 1.67 -12.70
CA PHE A 308 7.70 0.64 -13.71
C PHE A 308 6.21 0.42 -13.89
N ILE A 309 5.74 0.38 -15.14
CA ILE A 309 4.34 0.09 -15.48
C ILE A 309 4.31 -1.03 -16.50
N GLN A 310 3.56 -2.09 -16.20
CA GLN A 310 3.06 -3.01 -17.21
C GLN A 310 1.61 -2.64 -17.51
N THR A 311 1.31 -2.26 -18.75
CA THR A 311 -0.06 -1.90 -19.15
C THR A 311 -0.61 -2.83 -20.22
N LEU A 312 -1.84 -3.30 -19.97
CA LEU A 312 -2.66 -4.03 -20.93
C LEU A 312 -3.63 -3.11 -21.68
N VAL A 313 -3.62 -1.80 -21.41
CA VAL A 313 -4.34 -0.80 -22.22
C VAL A 313 -3.61 -0.67 -23.56
N THR A 314 -4.34 -0.81 -24.66
CA THR A 314 -3.75 -0.65 -26.01
C THR A 314 -3.51 0.82 -26.32
N SER A 315 -2.58 1.12 -27.22
CA SER A 315 -2.25 2.49 -27.64
C SER A 315 -3.47 3.30 -28.07
N GLU A 316 -4.43 2.68 -28.75
CA GLU A 316 -5.65 3.34 -29.25
C GLU A 316 -6.62 3.72 -28.12
N ASN A 317 -6.52 3.04 -26.97
CA ASN A 317 -7.36 3.24 -25.80
C ASN A 317 -6.63 3.96 -24.67
N LEU A 318 -5.35 4.28 -24.84
CA LEU A 318 -4.55 4.97 -23.86
C LEU A 318 -4.92 6.45 -23.90
N ILE A 319 -5.84 6.84 -23.02
CA ILE A 319 -6.42 8.19 -22.94
C ILE A 319 -6.37 8.70 -21.50
N GLU A 320 -6.59 10.00 -21.32
CA GLU A 320 -6.49 10.68 -20.01
C GLU A 320 -7.31 10.00 -18.91
N SER A 321 -8.53 9.52 -19.21
CA SER A 321 -9.39 8.86 -18.22
C SER A 321 -8.92 7.46 -17.79
N LYS A 322 -7.88 6.91 -18.44
CA LYS A 322 -7.29 5.60 -18.10
C LYS A 322 -5.84 5.70 -17.64
N PHE A 323 -5.09 6.66 -18.14
CA PHE A 323 -3.65 6.77 -17.90
C PHE A 323 -3.24 8.22 -17.87
N GLN A 324 -2.79 8.69 -16.71
CA GLN A 324 -2.32 10.07 -16.53
C GLN A 324 -1.17 10.14 -15.54
N LEU A 325 -0.03 10.68 -15.97
CA LEU A 325 1.22 10.79 -15.21
C LEU A 325 1.76 12.21 -15.34
N THR A 326 1.11 13.18 -14.71
CA THR A 326 1.33 14.61 -15.00
C THR A 326 1.93 15.37 -13.83
N VAL A 327 2.65 16.46 -14.12
CA VAL A 327 3.25 17.32 -13.09
C VAL A 327 4.23 16.53 -12.20
N LEU A 328 4.96 15.58 -12.79
CA LEU A 328 5.91 14.74 -12.06
C LEU A 328 7.25 15.46 -11.88
N ALA A 329 7.99 15.12 -10.83
CA ALA A 329 9.38 15.54 -10.65
C ALA A 329 10.27 14.33 -10.37
N PHE A 330 11.42 14.25 -11.05
CA PHE A 330 12.41 13.18 -10.85
C PHE A 330 13.78 13.78 -10.52
N ILE A 331 14.42 13.29 -9.46
CA ILE A 331 15.75 13.74 -9.03
C ILE A 331 16.59 12.53 -8.67
N GLY A 332 17.69 12.28 -9.38
CA GLY A 332 18.67 11.25 -9.00
C GLY A 332 18.17 9.80 -9.07
N CYS A 333 17.09 9.54 -9.79
CA CYS A 333 16.58 8.18 -10.02
C CYS A 333 17.48 7.41 -10.98
N SER A 334 17.57 6.08 -10.81
CA SER A 334 18.41 5.24 -11.67
C SER A 334 17.90 3.81 -11.76
N ALA A 335 17.92 3.24 -12.96
CA ALA A 335 17.61 1.84 -13.21
C ALA A 335 18.86 1.03 -13.54
N VAL A 336 18.76 -0.30 -13.47
CA VAL A 336 19.85 -1.17 -13.92
C VAL A 336 20.06 -0.98 -15.42
N ASN A 337 21.33 -0.86 -15.84
CA ASN A 337 21.73 -0.57 -17.22
C ASN A 337 21.13 0.73 -17.79
N SER A 338 20.69 1.66 -16.94
CA SER A 338 19.98 2.88 -17.34
C SER A 338 18.72 2.62 -18.19
N ILE A 339 18.00 1.54 -17.89
CA ILE A 339 16.77 1.16 -18.61
C ILE A 339 15.56 1.79 -17.93
N GLY A 340 15.23 3.02 -18.35
CA GLY A 340 14.15 3.81 -17.77
C GLY A 340 14.51 4.28 -16.36
N ASN A 341 15.49 5.17 -16.23
CA ASN A 341 15.89 5.71 -14.93
C ASN A 341 14.72 6.30 -14.15
N ASN A 342 13.81 6.98 -14.85
CA ASN A 342 12.60 7.54 -14.26
C ASN A 342 11.43 6.58 -14.48
N ILE A 343 11.07 6.34 -15.74
CA ILE A 343 9.90 5.55 -16.11
C ILE A 343 10.29 4.46 -17.10
N HIS A 344 9.81 3.25 -16.84
CA HIS A 344 9.81 2.18 -17.83
C HIS A 344 8.39 1.63 -18.06
N ILE A 345 7.98 1.51 -19.32
CA ILE A 345 6.65 1.01 -19.69
C ILE A 345 6.77 -0.26 -20.53
N ARG A 346 6.22 -1.35 -20.00
CA ARG A 346 5.99 -2.60 -20.70
C ARG A 346 4.57 -2.59 -21.29
N SER A 347 4.44 -2.70 -22.61
CA SER A 347 3.16 -2.51 -23.32
C SER A 347 3.01 -3.47 -24.51
N HIS A 348 1.84 -3.54 -25.13
CA HIS A 348 1.65 -4.36 -26.35
C HIS A 348 2.45 -3.83 -27.55
N ASN A 349 2.55 -2.50 -27.67
CA ASN A 349 3.26 -1.78 -28.72
C ASN A 349 3.88 -0.52 -28.10
N THR A 350 5.18 -0.55 -27.87
CA THR A 350 5.92 0.53 -27.19
C THR A 350 5.90 1.81 -27.99
N VAL A 351 6.03 1.72 -29.32
CA VAL A 351 6.03 2.90 -30.20
C VAL A 351 4.65 3.56 -30.18
N GLY A 352 3.58 2.79 -30.39
CA GLY A 352 2.21 3.32 -30.34
C GLY A 352 1.84 3.85 -28.95
N THR A 353 2.38 3.26 -27.89
CA THR A 353 2.19 3.75 -26.51
C THR A 353 2.87 5.11 -26.33
N GLY A 354 4.09 5.27 -26.82
CA GLY A 354 4.82 6.54 -26.82
C GLY A 354 4.09 7.63 -27.61
N GLU A 355 3.61 7.31 -28.82
CA GLU A 355 2.80 8.19 -29.66
C GLU A 355 1.52 8.67 -28.96
N ALA A 356 0.78 7.76 -28.33
CA ALA A 356 -0.45 8.09 -27.62
C ALA A 356 -0.16 9.01 -26.42
N ILE A 357 0.92 8.76 -25.68
CA ILE A 357 1.36 9.59 -24.55
C ILE A 357 1.69 11.01 -25.03
N GLU A 358 2.44 11.15 -26.12
CA GLU A 358 2.82 12.44 -26.68
C GLU A 358 1.59 13.22 -27.19
N GLN A 359 0.77 12.60 -28.03
CA GLN A 359 -0.37 13.26 -28.68
C GLN A 359 -1.39 13.81 -27.67
N GLN A 360 -1.53 13.13 -26.53
CA GLN A 360 -2.50 13.48 -25.49
C GLN A 360 -1.87 14.10 -24.23
N ASN A 361 -0.56 14.34 -24.23
CA ASN A 361 0.21 14.84 -23.08
C ASN A 361 -0.01 14.03 -21.78
N LEU A 362 -0.06 12.69 -21.89
CA LEU A 362 -0.39 11.81 -20.76
C LEU A 362 0.76 11.70 -19.75
N VAL A 363 1.99 12.07 -20.12
CA VAL A 363 3.15 12.12 -19.23
C VAL A 363 3.75 13.51 -19.27
N THR A 364 3.78 14.24 -18.15
CA THR A 364 4.43 15.55 -18.06
C THR A 364 5.35 15.65 -16.84
N VAL A 365 6.50 16.31 -17.02
CA VAL A 365 7.55 16.38 -16.00
C VAL A 365 7.98 17.84 -15.81
N ASN A 366 7.86 18.32 -14.58
CA ASN A 366 8.19 19.69 -14.21
C ASN A 366 9.66 20.01 -14.47
N GLY A 367 9.91 21.18 -15.06
CA GLY A 367 11.27 21.65 -15.37
C GLY A 367 11.94 20.96 -16.57
N THR A 368 11.25 20.06 -17.29
CA THR A 368 11.79 19.48 -18.52
C THR A 368 11.45 20.33 -19.74
N ILE A 369 12.38 20.42 -20.69
CA ILE A 369 12.20 21.13 -21.96
C ILE A 369 12.04 20.10 -23.07
N ASN A 370 10.93 20.17 -23.81
CA ASN A 370 10.64 19.31 -24.96
C ASN A 370 10.81 17.81 -24.63
N LEU A 371 10.18 17.34 -23.55
CA LEU A 371 10.29 15.96 -23.05
C LEU A 371 10.29 14.89 -24.16
N TYR A 372 9.36 15.00 -25.11
CA TYR A 372 9.16 14.02 -26.17
C TYR A 372 10.21 14.06 -27.30
N TYR A 373 10.94 15.17 -27.44
CA TYR A 373 11.85 15.40 -28.57
C TYR A 373 13.32 15.52 -28.16
N ASN A 374 13.60 15.71 -26.87
CA ASN A 374 14.95 15.89 -26.38
C ASN A 374 15.62 14.53 -26.14
N ASN A 375 16.59 14.19 -27.00
CA ASN A 375 17.30 12.92 -26.92
C ASN A 375 18.12 12.73 -25.63
N SER A 376 18.36 13.78 -24.83
CA SER A 376 19.04 13.65 -23.54
C SER A 376 18.26 12.78 -22.53
N TYR A 377 16.96 12.61 -22.72
CA TYR A 377 16.08 11.87 -21.81
C TYR A 377 15.78 10.43 -22.24
N GLN A 378 16.39 9.95 -23.32
CA GLN A 378 16.06 8.64 -23.92
C GLN A 378 16.23 7.46 -22.94
N GLN A 379 17.22 7.52 -22.05
CA GLN A 379 17.46 6.49 -21.04
C GLN A 379 16.56 6.65 -19.81
N ASP A 380 15.96 7.82 -19.62
CA ASP A 380 15.11 8.09 -18.47
C ASP A 380 13.68 7.58 -18.70
N TYR A 381 13.23 7.56 -19.96
CA TYR A 381 11.90 7.12 -20.37
C TYR A 381 12.03 6.05 -21.45
N MET A 382 11.90 4.79 -21.05
CA MET A 382 12.06 3.64 -21.94
C MET A 382 10.83 2.75 -21.93
N GLY A 383 10.73 1.86 -22.90
CA GLY A 383 9.73 0.82 -22.89
C GLY A 383 10.14 -0.43 -23.65
N ILE A 384 9.29 -1.45 -23.56
CA ILE A 384 9.49 -2.74 -24.23
C ILE A 384 8.15 -3.36 -24.60
N ASP A 385 8.11 -4.00 -25.77
CA ASP A 385 6.94 -4.77 -26.18
C ASP A 385 6.82 -6.03 -25.33
N GLU A 386 5.62 -6.34 -24.86
CA GLU A 386 5.30 -7.51 -24.03
C GLU A 386 5.88 -8.81 -24.63
N SER A 387 5.79 -8.95 -25.95
CA SER A 387 6.28 -10.10 -26.72
C SER A 387 7.80 -10.24 -26.76
N LYS A 388 8.55 -9.21 -26.40
CA LYS A 388 10.03 -9.12 -26.49
C LYS A 388 10.73 -9.20 -25.13
N VAL A 389 9.98 -9.29 -24.04
CA VAL A 389 10.49 -9.26 -22.65
C VAL A 389 11.41 -10.45 -22.35
N GLY A 390 11.03 -11.65 -22.81
CA GLY A 390 11.77 -12.87 -22.50
C GLY A 390 11.90 -13.08 -21.00
N ASP A 391 13.12 -13.34 -20.52
CA ASP A 391 13.44 -13.43 -19.09
C ASP A 391 14.06 -12.14 -18.53
N GLY A 392 13.99 -11.03 -19.27
CA GLY A 392 14.50 -9.72 -18.87
C GLY A 392 16.01 -9.53 -19.03
N THR A 393 16.73 -10.47 -19.67
CA THR A 393 18.19 -10.36 -19.91
C THR A 393 18.56 -9.67 -21.23
N ILE A 394 17.67 -9.70 -22.23
CA ILE A 394 17.90 -9.06 -23.53
C ILE A 394 17.61 -7.56 -23.42
N ILE A 395 18.67 -6.76 -23.34
CA ILE A 395 18.55 -5.32 -23.10
C ILE A 395 18.15 -4.56 -24.37
N ASN A 396 18.63 -4.98 -25.55
CA ASN A 396 18.44 -4.25 -26.81
C ASN A 396 16.98 -4.15 -27.29
N ASN A 397 16.06 -4.90 -26.67
CA ASN A 397 14.63 -4.79 -26.95
C ASN A 397 13.97 -3.62 -26.21
N ASN A 398 14.65 -3.03 -25.22
CA ASN A 398 14.21 -1.83 -24.54
C ASN A 398 14.58 -0.63 -25.41
N ILE A 399 13.58 0.15 -25.82
CA ILE A 399 13.74 1.29 -26.69
C ILE A 399 13.30 2.57 -25.97
N PRO A 400 13.79 3.76 -26.37
CA PRO A 400 13.26 5.01 -25.86
C PRO A 400 11.76 5.10 -26.11
N LEU A 401 11.01 5.54 -25.10
CA LEU A 401 9.56 5.71 -25.19
C LEU A 401 9.21 6.86 -26.15
N PHE A 402 10.07 7.88 -26.21
CA PHE A 402 9.95 9.02 -27.11
C PHE A 402 11.21 9.09 -27.98
N SER A 403 11.08 8.97 -29.30
CA SER A 403 12.21 9.09 -30.22
C SER A 403 11.80 9.74 -31.54
N SER A 404 12.54 10.79 -31.92
CA SER A 404 12.33 11.60 -33.12
C SER A 404 12.44 10.84 -34.46
N LEU A 405 12.96 9.60 -34.47
CA LEU A 405 13.11 8.77 -35.66
C LEU A 405 11.85 7.94 -36.01
N PHE A 406 10.94 7.73 -35.05
CA PHE A 406 9.69 6.99 -35.28
C PHE A 406 8.50 7.92 -35.57
N LEU A 407 8.68 9.23 -35.42
CA LEU A 407 7.62 10.24 -35.35
C LEU A 407 7.69 11.27 -36.51
N ARG A 408 8.03 10.83 -37.72
CA ARG A 408 7.96 11.66 -38.93
C ARG A 408 7.25 10.97 -40.08
#